data_AF-A0A559RYW5-F1
#
_entry.id   AF-A0A559RYW5-F1
#
_cell.length_a   1.000
_cell.length_b   1.000
_cell.length_c   1.000
_cell.angle_alpha   90.00
_cell.angle_beta   90.00
_cell.angle_gamma   90.00
#
_symmetry.space_group_name_H-M   'P 1'
#
loop_
_entity.id
_entity.type
_entity.pdbx_description
1 polymer ?
#
loop_
_entity_poly.entity_id
_entity_poly.type
_entity_poly.pdbx_seq_one_letter_code
_entity_poly.pdbx_strand_id
1 'polypeptide(L)'
;MFKNYYIIIILLSFCILSCKKSLLSEKFNDSNIEEAVKKTFYDSEITGAFIDLYPLIDYIDNNQIIFKDSCTNAMLLHMRAAKERVVKGNEALGEYIFEAEKYAKGCDDLILLNNIYNTLGIYYGSINDYKAATEALKKSVFYGKKIQDKTFVVATYARFCKLNIKIKQWSKVIDYASKGIEIINNKDSYFNTNHFNRVKELYRFRGISKLKLNKLQEANFDLDTAIIHTKNYLKTRKISKDYYNSFREIYLAKSELNEKKNDYKTANKFIKSADSLVLLINDFIKFNIEDGDSRYLYKEIKLNEDLIESNRKVIRNQNIIVVFIVLFLIGSILFIFNRINYLKKIKYLFDQKIDLNNKLKNNLIELENNNNELKINKEKIEYLLEQNKQKLFAKTFKISTYKDGVNNIINSISKLINEDKEIHPSKLLFINRSLGDIFSEEEVWLDFKAEFESNRPYFFKKLKEMCPQLSVMDQKHCAYVAINLKSKEVANIINVSPRTVETARYRIKKKIGLEEKSLDDFLKAV
;
A
#
# COMPACT_ATOMS: atom_id res chain seq x y z
N MET A 1 40.29 -4.75 28.12
CA MET A 1 40.60 -6.21 28.09
C MET A 1 40.00 -6.98 26.90
N PHE A 2 38.90 -6.56 26.27
CA PHE A 2 38.26 -7.34 25.18
C PHE A 2 38.93 -7.25 23.78
N LYS A 3 39.81 -6.29 23.52
CA LYS A 3 40.47 -6.11 22.20
C LYS A 3 41.63 -7.10 21.95
N ASN A 4 42.28 -7.60 23.00
CA ASN A 4 43.42 -8.52 22.86
C ASN A 4 43.00 -9.98 22.61
N TYR A 5 41.80 -10.39 23.02
CA TYR A 5 41.29 -11.74 22.79
C TYR A 5 41.01 -12.01 21.30
N TYR A 6 40.51 -11.01 20.56
CA TYR A 6 40.27 -11.16 19.11
C TYR A 6 41.57 -11.32 18.32
N ILE A 7 42.62 -10.58 18.68
CA ILE A 7 43.94 -10.69 18.02
C ILE A 7 44.58 -12.05 18.33
N ILE A 8 44.43 -12.56 19.56
CA ILE A 8 44.92 -13.88 19.95
C ILE A 8 44.15 -15.00 19.24
N ILE A 9 42.83 -14.88 19.07
CA ILE A 9 42.01 -15.84 18.32
C ILE A 9 42.35 -15.81 16.82
N ILE A 10 42.59 -14.62 16.24
CA ILE A 10 43.02 -14.49 14.85
C ILE A 10 44.42 -15.08 14.64
N LEU A 11 45.37 -14.80 15.54
CA LEU A 11 46.73 -15.38 15.50
C LEU A 11 46.72 -16.90 15.73
N LEU A 12 45.89 -17.41 16.65
CA LEU A 12 45.71 -18.86 16.85
C LEU A 12 45.05 -19.50 15.63
N SER A 13 44.08 -18.85 14.99
CA SER A 13 43.48 -19.35 13.76
C SER A 13 44.48 -19.40 12.60
N PHE A 14 45.34 -18.38 12.48
CA PHE A 14 46.43 -18.34 11.50
C PHE A 14 47.51 -19.39 11.76
N CYS A 15 47.88 -19.63 13.02
CA CYS A 15 48.82 -20.68 13.40
C CYS A 15 48.23 -22.09 13.19
N ILE A 16 46.94 -22.31 13.45
CA ILE A 16 46.29 -23.60 13.18
C ILE A 16 46.16 -23.84 11.67
N LEU A 17 45.86 -22.80 10.88
CA LEU A 17 45.85 -22.86 9.40
C LEU A 17 47.25 -23.09 8.83
N SER A 18 48.30 -22.42 9.34
CA SER A 18 49.67 -22.63 8.86
C SER A 18 50.24 -23.99 9.28
N CYS A 19 49.90 -24.47 10.48
CA CYS A 19 50.32 -25.78 10.97
C CYS A 19 49.62 -26.93 10.23
N LYS A 20 48.33 -26.77 9.88
CA LYS A 20 47.60 -27.74 9.03
C LYS A 20 48.11 -27.74 7.59
N LYS A 21 48.50 -26.58 7.06
CA LYS A 21 49.13 -26.44 5.73
C LYS A 21 50.52 -27.10 5.70
N SER A 22 51.30 -26.93 6.76
CA SER A 22 52.62 -27.58 6.97
C SER A 22 52.51 -29.11 7.02
N LEU A 23 51.60 -29.65 7.85
CA LEU A 23 51.43 -31.11 8.01
C LEU A 23 50.93 -31.82 6.74
N LEU A 24 50.07 -31.16 5.95
CA LEU A 24 49.59 -31.70 4.67
C LEU A 24 50.65 -31.58 3.56
N SER A 25 51.48 -30.53 3.59
CA SER A 25 52.59 -30.34 2.64
C SER A 25 53.77 -31.31 2.84
N GLU A 26 53.95 -31.88 4.03
CA GLU A 26 54.90 -32.98 4.24
C GLU A 26 54.42 -34.31 3.64
N LYS A 27 53.11 -34.50 3.48
CA LYS A 27 52.50 -35.74 2.98
C LYS A 27 52.27 -35.74 1.47
N PHE A 28 51.91 -34.58 0.90
CA PHE A 28 51.61 -34.43 -0.53
C PHE A 28 52.35 -33.22 -1.13
N ASN A 29 52.96 -33.41 -2.29
CA ASN A 29 53.66 -32.38 -3.05
C ASN A 29 53.49 -32.62 -4.57
N ASP A 30 53.88 -31.64 -5.39
CA ASP A 30 53.68 -31.70 -6.84
C ASP A 30 54.35 -32.92 -7.52
N SER A 31 55.41 -33.50 -6.91
CA SER A 31 56.11 -34.65 -7.48
C SER A 31 55.47 -36.01 -7.13
N ASN A 32 54.61 -36.09 -6.10
CA ASN A 32 53.99 -37.35 -5.67
C ASN A 32 52.45 -37.35 -5.75
N ILE A 33 51.82 -36.21 -6.05
CA ILE A 33 50.37 -36.05 -5.96
C ILE A 33 49.59 -36.92 -6.95
N GLU A 34 50.10 -37.12 -8.17
CA GLU A 34 49.44 -37.99 -9.16
C GLU A 34 49.47 -39.47 -8.74
N GLU A 35 50.62 -39.94 -8.23
CA GLU A 35 50.75 -41.29 -7.70
C GLU A 35 49.87 -41.48 -6.44
N ALA A 36 49.80 -40.45 -5.59
CA ALA A 36 48.93 -40.44 -4.43
C ALA A 36 47.45 -40.61 -4.83
N VAL A 37 46.98 -39.92 -5.87
CA VAL A 37 45.60 -40.09 -6.40
C VAL A 37 45.34 -41.53 -6.81
N LYS A 38 46.23 -42.13 -7.61
CA LYS A 38 46.06 -43.51 -8.10
C LYS A 38 46.06 -44.50 -6.94
N LYS A 39 47.05 -44.39 -6.04
CA LYS A 39 47.16 -45.28 -4.88
C LYS A 39 45.96 -45.15 -3.96
N THR A 40 45.58 -43.93 -3.61
CA THR A 40 44.44 -43.66 -2.72
C THR A 40 43.12 -44.15 -3.33
N PHE A 41 42.94 -44.02 -4.65
CA PHE A 41 41.79 -44.62 -5.34
C PHE A 41 41.75 -46.13 -5.13
N TYR A 42 42.78 -46.89 -5.51
CA TYR A 42 42.76 -48.35 -5.38
C TYR A 42 42.70 -48.83 -3.92
N ASP A 43 43.44 -48.18 -3.01
CA ASP A 43 43.41 -48.49 -1.58
C ASP A 43 41.99 -48.32 -1.01
N SER A 44 41.29 -47.24 -1.40
CA SER A 44 39.90 -47.01 -0.96
C SER A 44 38.92 -48.06 -1.49
N GLU A 45 39.13 -48.56 -2.71
CA GLU A 45 38.28 -49.60 -3.29
C GLU A 45 38.52 -50.98 -2.65
N ILE A 46 39.77 -51.27 -2.23
CA ILE A 46 40.13 -52.51 -1.53
C ILE A 46 39.61 -52.49 -0.09
N THR A 47 39.84 -51.40 0.63
CA THR A 47 39.54 -51.28 2.07
C THR A 47 38.09 -50.90 2.34
N GLY A 48 37.44 -50.21 1.39
CA GLY A 48 36.14 -49.56 1.59
C GLY A 48 36.21 -48.33 2.51
N ALA A 49 37.41 -47.86 2.85
CA ALA A 49 37.64 -46.72 3.73
C ALA A 49 37.67 -45.41 2.93
N PHE A 50 36.50 -44.81 2.73
CA PHE A 50 36.37 -43.55 1.97
C PHE A 50 36.88 -42.32 2.73
N ILE A 51 37.16 -42.42 4.04
CA ILE A 51 37.65 -41.30 4.86
C ILE A 51 39.10 -40.92 4.50
N ASP A 52 39.89 -41.90 4.05
CA ASP A 52 41.29 -41.70 3.67
C ASP A 52 41.43 -40.86 2.39
N LEU A 53 40.32 -40.67 1.65
CA LEU A 53 40.24 -39.81 0.47
C LEU A 53 40.28 -38.31 0.82
N TYR A 54 39.79 -37.92 2.00
CA TYR A 54 39.42 -36.54 2.31
C TYR A 54 40.65 -35.62 2.37
N PRO A 55 41.75 -35.98 3.07
CA PRO A 55 42.93 -35.12 3.12
C PRO A 55 43.55 -34.85 1.75
N LEU A 56 43.51 -35.84 0.84
CA LEU A 56 44.05 -35.72 -0.50
C LEU A 56 43.17 -34.83 -1.39
N ILE A 57 41.84 -35.07 -1.38
CA ILE A 57 40.89 -34.23 -2.12
C ILE A 57 40.98 -32.77 -1.64
N ASP A 58 40.98 -32.54 -0.32
CA ASP A 58 41.07 -31.20 0.25
C ASP A 58 42.39 -30.51 -0.14
N TYR A 59 43.51 -31.24 -0.18
CA TYR A 59 44.78 -30.69 -0.63
C TYR A 59 44.73 -30.27 -2.11
N ILE A 60 44.20 -31.14 -2.98
CA ILE A 60 44.06 -30.88 -4.42
C ILE A 60 43.14 -29.68 -4.68
N ASP A 61 41.99 -29.62 -4.00
CA ASP A 61 40.99 -28.56 -4.16
C ASP A 61 41.53 -27.20 -3.69
N ASN A 62 42.19 -27.16 -2.53
CA ASN A 62 42.75 -25.92 -1.97
C ASN A 62 43.91 -25.35 -2.80
N ASN A 63 44.66 -26.20 -3.49
CA ASN A 63 45.76 -25.79 -4.37
C ASN A 63 45.36 -25.71 -5.85
N GLN A 64 44.08 -25.95 -6.18
CA GLN A 64 43.55 -25.92 -7.54
C GLN A 64 44.36 -26.77 -8.54
N ILE A 65 44.83 -27.94 -8.08
CA ILE A 65 45.69 -28.81 -8.89
C ILE A 65 44.87 -29.46 -10.01
N ILE A 66 45.38 -29.38 -11.23
CA ILE A 66 44.77 -29.98 -12.43
C ILE A 66 45.74 -31.00 -13.00
N PHE A 67 45.27 -32.23 -13.21
CA PHE A 67 46.09 -33.30 -13.79
C PHE A 67 46.00 -33.28 -15.31
N LYS A 68 47.12 -33.54 -15.99
CA LYS A 68 47.13 -33.74 -17.45
C LYS A 68 46.61 -35.12 -17.85
N ASP A 69 46.84 -36.11 -16.99
CA ASP A 69 46.41 -37.49 -17.22
C ASP A 69 44.89 -37.66 -17.04
N SER A 70 44.24 -38.17 -18.09
CA SER A 70 42.79 -38.37 -18.12
C SER A 70 42.33 -39.41 -17.09
N CYS A 71 43.10 -40.48 -16.89
CA CYS A 71 42.78 -41.52 -15.91
C CYS A 71 42.81 -40.96 -14.49
N THR A 72 43.83 -40.16 -14.15
CA THR A 72 43.97 -39.50 -12.84
C THR A 72 42.82 -38.55 -12.56
N ASN A 73 42.41 -37.74 -13.55
CA ASN A 73 41.23 -36.88 -13.39
C ASN A 73 39.95 -37.69 -13.16
N ALA A 74 39.75 -38.79 -13.90
CA ALA A 74 38.60 -39.65 -13.70
C ALA A 74 38.57 -40.31 -12.30
N MET A 75 39.73 -40.76 -11.79
CA MET A 75 39.87 -41.29 -10.43
C MET A 75 39.53 -40.23 -9.38
N LEU A 76 40.08 -39.02 -9.52
CA LEU A 76 39.80 -37.90 -8.62
C LEU A 76 38.31 -37.55 -8.60
N LEU A 77 37.68 -37.43 -9.77
CA LEU A 77 36.25 -37.12 -9.89
C LEU A 77 35.39 -38.24 -9.29
N HIS A 78 35.77 -39.51 -9.47
CA HIS A 78 35.10 -40.62 -8.79
C HIS A 78 35.23 -40.51 -7.26
N MET A 79 36.42 -40.18 -6.74
CA MET A 79 36.64 -39.98 -5.30
C MET A 79 35.84 -38.77 -4.75
N ARG A 80 35.74 -37.67 -5.50
CA ARG A 80 34.88 -36.52 -5.15
C ARG A 80 33.40 -36.93 -5.13
N ALA A 81 32.95 -37.72 -6.10
CA ALA A 81 31.60 -38.28 -6.10
C ALA A 81 31.37 -39.16 -4.85
N ALA A 82 32.33 -40.00 -4.48
CA ALA A 82 32.26 -40.82 -3.28
C ALA A 82 32.16 -39.96 -2.00
N LYS A 83 32.96 -38.89 -1.88
CA LYS A 83 32.89 -37.91 -0.78
C LYS A 83 31.52 -37.24 -0.71
N GLU A 84 31.03 -36.70 -1.82
CA GLU A 84 29.72 -36.03 -1.91
C GLU A 84 28.56 -36.97 -1.53
N ARG A 85 28.62 -38.22 -1.96
CA ARG A 85 27.60 -39.22 -1.60
C ARG A 85 27.49 -39.43 -0.10
N VAL A 86 28.61 -39.39 0.62
CA VAL A 86 28.64 -39.55 2.08
C VAL A 86 28.02 -38.32 2.76
N VAL A 87 28.24 -37.11 2.23
CA VAL A 87 27.77 -35.85 2.82
C VAL A 87 26.32 -35.55 2.48
N LYS A 88 25.94 -35.66 1.20
CA LYS A 88 24.65 -35.16 0.65
C LYS A 88 23.73 -36.29 0.16
N GLY A 89 24.16 -37.54 0.21
CA GLY A 89 23.39 -38.69 -0.27
C GLY A 89 23.56 -38.97 -1.77
N ASN A 90 22.85 -39.98 -2.28
CA ASN A 90 23.08 -40.53 -3.63
C ASN A 90 22.74 -39.55 -4.77
N GLU A 91 21.88 -38.56 -4.55
CA GLU A 91 21.47 -37.60 -5.60
C GLU A 91 22.58 -36.59 -5.94
N ALA A 92 23.50 -36.35 -5.01
CA ALA A 92 24.64 -35.43 -5.21
C ALA A 92 25.79 -36.04 -6.03
N LEU A 93 25.68 -37.30 -6.45
CA LEU A 93 26.70 -37.98 -7.25
C LEU A 93 26.84 -37.41 -8.67
N GLY A 94 25.75 -36.85 -9.22
CA GLY A 94 25.56 -36.65 -10.67
C GLY A 94 26.68 -35.89 -11.36
N GLU A 95 26.99 -34.69 -10.89
CA GLU A 95 27.97 -33.80 -11.55
C GLU A 95 29.35 -34.46 -11.69
N TYR A 96 29.92 -34.88 -10.56
CA TYR A 96 31.25 -35.50 -10.55
C TYR A 96 31.31 -36.84 -11.27
N ILE A 97 30.27 -37.69 -11.15
CA ILE A 97 30.32 -39.02 -11.75
C ILE A 97 30.12 -39.01 -13.27
N PHE A 98 29.35 -38.06 -13.81
CA PHE A 98 29.22 -37.89 -15.26
C PHE A 98 30.52 -37.38 -15.88
N GLU A 99 31.18 -36.45 -15.20
CA GLU A 99 32.46 -35.96 -15.65
C GLU A 99 33.54 -37.06 -15.55
N ALA A 100 33.54 -37.85 -14.46
CA ALA A 100 34.41 -39.01 -14.32
C ALA A 100 34.22 -40.01 -15.47
N GLU A 101 32.98 -40.33 -15.87
CA GLU A 101 32.71 -41.21 -17.00
C GLU A 101 33.31 -40.67 -18.31
N LYS A 102 33.22 -39.35 -18.53
CA LYS A 102 33.76 -38.71 -19.74
C LYS A 102 35.27 -38.88 -19.83
N TYR A 103 35.99 -38.62 -18.73
CA TYR A 103 37.45 -38.80 -18.68
C TYR A 103 37.86 -40.29 -18.71
N ALA A 104 37.08 -41.17 -18.10
CA ALA A 104 37.37 -42.60 -18.06
C ALA A 104 37.21 -43.30 -19.42
N LYS A 105 36.45 -42.74 -20.37
CA LYS A 105 36.36 -43.29 -21.74
C LYS A 105 37.69 -43.23 -22.51
N GLY A 106 38.58 -42.30 -22.13
CA GLY A 106 39.95 -42.23 -22.66
C GLY A 106 40.95 -43.08 -21.88
N CYS A 107 40.47 -43.89 -20.93
CA CYS A 107 41.29 -44.67 -20.01
C CYS A 107 41.00 -46.17 -20.21
N ASP A 108 42.05 -47.00 -20.36
CA ASP A 108 41.91 -48.46 -20.44
C ASP A 108 41.83 -49.14 -19.06
N ASP A 109 41.58 -48.37 -17.99
CA ASP A 109 41.41 -48.90 -16.63
C ASP A 109 40.00 -49.49 -16.44
N LEU A 110 39.94 -50.82 -16.55
CA LEU A 110 38.72 -51.59 -16.37
C LEU A 110 38.18 -51.56 -14.93
N ILE A 111 39.04 -51.37 -13.92
CA ILE A 111 38.63 -51.26 -12.51
C ILE A 111 37.91 -49.93 -12.32
N LEU A 112 38.49 -48.83 -12.81
CA LEU A 112 37.90 -47.50 -12.78
C LEU A 112 36.55 -47.46 -13.52
N LEU A 113 36.49 -48.00 -14.74
CA LEU A 113 35.25 -48.08 -15.52
C LEU A 113 34.17 -48.88 -14.78
N ASN A 114 34.55 -50.00 -14.16
CA ASN A 114 33.62 -50.80 -13.36
C ASN A 114 33.03 -49.97 -12.20
N ASN A 115 33.87 -49.28 -11.44
CA ASN A 115 33.48 -48.45 -10.31
C ASN A 115 32.58 -47.27 -10.71
N ILE A 116 32.93 -46.56 -11.78
CA ILE A 116 32.13 -45.46 -12.33
C ILE A 116 30.74 -45.96 -12.72
N TYR A 117 30.64 -47.06 -13.49
CA TYR A 117 29.35 -47.58 -13.91
C TYR A 117 28.52 -48.14 -12.75
N ASN A 118 29.18 -48.66 -11.72
CA ASN A 118 28.52 -49.06 -10.49
C ASN A 118 27.90 -47.86 -9.75
N THR A 119 28.66 -46.77 -9.64
CA THR A 119 28.23 -45.53 -9.00
C THR A 119 27.14 -44.82 -9.80
N LEU A 120 27.22 -44.79 -11.13
CA LEU A 120 26.15 -44.34 -12.02
C LEU A 120 24.86 -45.15 -11.81
N GLY A 121 24.97 -46.46 -11.64
CA GLY A 121 23.83 -47.32 -11.31
C GLY A 121 23.14 -46.94 -10.00
N ILE A 122 23.90 -46.50 -8.99
CA ILE A 122 23.38 -45.99 -7.73
C ILE A 122 22.70 -44.63 -7.92
N TYR A 123 23.34 -43.71 -8.63
CA TYR A 123 22.81 -42.37 -8.92
C TYR A 123 21.48 -42.42 -9.69
N TYR A 124 21.45 -43.11 -10.82
CA TYR A 124 20.22 -43.23 -11.61
C TYR A 124 19.10 -43.90 -10.81
N GLY A 125 19.45 -44.88 -9.96
CA GLY A 125 18.51 -45.52 -9.06
C GLY A 125 18.00 -44.64 -7.91
N SER A 126 18.69 -43.56 -7.53
CA SER A 126 18.18 -42.58 -6.57
C SER A 126 17.24 -41.57 -7.23
N ILE A 127 17.53 -41.12 -8.45
CA ILE A 127 16.67 -40.21 -9.20
C ILE A 127 15.51 -40.92 -9.93
N ASN A 128 15.28 -42.20 -9.64
CA ASN A 128 14.24 -43.05 -10.22
C ASN A 128 14.34 -43.28 -11.74
N ASP A 129 15.49 -43.05 -12.36
CA ASP A 129 15.77 -43.48 -13.74
C ASP A 129 16.21 -44.95 -13.75
N TYR A 130 15.23 -45.85 -13.61
CA TYR A 130 15.46 -47.28 -13.53
C TYR A 130 16.06 -47.88 -14.81
N LYS A 131 15.83 -47.25 -15.97
CA LYS A 131 16.36 -47.71 -17.25
C LYS A 131 17.86 -47.41 -17.33
N ALA A 132 18.27 -46.16 -17.09
CA ALA A 132 19.67 -45.78 -17.07
C ALA A 132 20.45 -46.52 -15.96
N ALA A 133 19.83 -46.70 -14.78
CA ALA A 133 20.41 -47.48 -13.70
C ALA A 133 20.70 -48.92 -14.11
N THR A 134 19.76 -49.56 -14.81
CA THR A 134 19.92 -50.93 -15.30
C THR A 134 21.06 -51.04 -16.31
N GLU A 135 21.15 -50.11 -17.27
CA GLU A 135 22.21 -50.10 -18.27
C GLU A 135 23.60 -49.86 -17.66
N ALA A 136 23.70 -48.92 -16.71
CA ALA A 136 24.94 -48.67 -15.98
C ALA A 136 25.39 -49.91 -15.19
N LEU A 137 24.49 -50.55 -14.45
CA LEU A 137 24.81 -51.77 -13.71
C LEU A 137 25.18 -52.95 -14.64
N LYS A 138 24.61 -53.04 -15.85
CA LYS A 138 25.02 -54.06 -16.85
C LYS A 138 26.46 -53.85 -17.29
N LYS A 139 26.85 -52.60 -17.58
CA LYS A 139 28.23 -52.24 -17.92
C LYS A 139 29.18 -52.57 -16.76
N SER A 140 28.79 -52.27 -15.52
CA SER A 140 29.56 -52.66 -14.33
C SER A 140 29.75 -54.18 -14.22
N VAL A 141 28.71 -55.00 -14.45
CA VAL A 141 28.88 -56.47 -14.50
C VAL A 141 29.81 -56.91 -15.62
N PHE A 142 29.72 -56.28 -16.81
CA PHE A 142 30.60 -56.59 -17.93
C PHE A 142 32.08 -56.35 -17.59
N TYR A 143 32.41 -55.18 -17.04
CA TYR A 143 33.78 -54.87 -16.63
C TYR A 143 34.23 -55.73 -15.45
N GLY A 144 33.37 -55.95 -14.45
CA GLY A 144 33.65 -56.82 -13.31
C GLY A 144 34.00 -58.26 -13.73
N LYS A 145 33.32 -58.80 -14.75
CA LYS A 145 33.66 -60.10 -15.32
C LYS A 145 34.99 -60.08 -16.07
N LYS A 146 35.30 -59.01 -16.82
CA LYS A 146 36.59 -58.87 -17.53
C LYS A 146 37.78 -58.85 -16.58
N ILE A 147 37.67 -58.12 -15.46
CA ILE A 147 38.71 -58.08 -14.42
C ILE A 147 38.69 -59.29 -13.49
N GLN A 148 37.80 -60.26 -13.73
CA GLN A 148 37.61 -61.47 -12.93
C GLN A 148 37.29 -61.22 -11.44
N ASP A 149 36.75 -60.04 -11.11
CA ASP A 149 36.34 -59.69 -9.76
C ASP A 149 34.93 -60.23 -9.47
N LYS A 150 34.87 -61.49 -9.05
CA LYS A 150 33.63 -62.16 -8.65
C LYS A 150 32.92 -61.43 -7.51
N THR A 151 33.67 -60.82 -6.59
CA THR A 151 33.11 -60.08 -5.44
C THR A 151 32.31 -58.89 -5.93
N PHE A 152 32.87 -58.13 -6.86
CA PHE A 152 32.24 -56.96 -7.41
C PHE A 152 31.01 -57.30 -8.24
N VAL A 153 31.09 -58.37 -9.04
CA VAL A 153 29.96 -58.88 -9.83
C VAL A 153 28.79 -59.24 -8.90
N VAL A 154 29.05 -59.97 -7.81
CA VAL A 154 28.05 -60.32 -6.79
C VAL A 154 27.46 -59.06 -6.12
N ALA A 155 28.30 -58.09 -5.77
CA ALA A 155 27.85 -56.83 -5.19
C ALA A 155 26.97 -56.02 -6.18
N THR A 156 27.20 -56.17 -7.48
CA THR A 156 26.41 -55.53 -8.54
C THR A 156 25.07 -56.23 -8.73
N TYR A 157 25.01 -57.57 -8.62
CA TYR A 157 23.74 -58.30 -8.56
C TYR A 157 22.88 -57.93 -7.34
N ALA A 158 23.49 -57.69 -6.18
CA ALA A 158 22.76 -57.18 -5.02
C ALA A 158 22.15 -55.79 -5.29
N ARG A 159 22.82 -54.94 -6.09
CA ARG A 159 22.28 -53.63 -6.51
C ARG A 159 21.12 -53.79 -7.49
N PHE A 160 21.21 -54.70 -8.46
CA PHE A 160 20.07 -55.06 -9.31
C PHE A 160 18.87 -55.51 -8.48
N CYS A 161 19.08 -56.31 -7.42
CA CYS A 161 18.01 -56.71 -6.51
C CYS A 161 17.35 -55.48 -5.87
N LYS A 162 18.13 -54.57 -5.28
CA LYS A 162 17.62 -53.33 -4.66
C LYS A 162 16.82 -52.48 -5.64
N LEU A 163 17.32 -52.33 -6.88
CA LEU A 163 16.63 -51.59 -7.95
C LEU A 163 15.28 -52.23 -8.29
N ASN A 164 15.25 -53.54 -8.49
CA ASN A 164 14.05 -54.28 -8.88
C ASN A 164 13.03 -54.40 -7.74
N ILE A 165 13.47 -54.39 -6.48
CA ILE A 165 12.57 -54.29 -5.30
C ILE A 165 11.79 -52.97 -5.32
N LYS A 166 12.44 -51.84 -5.62
CA LYS A 166 11.75 -50.52 -5.69
C LYS A 166 10.61 -50.51 -6.70
N ILE A 167 10.83 -51.12 -7.87
CA ILE A 167 9.83 -51.25 -8.94
C ILE A 167 8.97 -52.52 -8.83
N LYS A 168 9.05 -53.25 -7.72
CA LYS A 168 8.29 -54.47 -7.42
C LYS A 168 8.40 -55.58 -8.48
N GLN A 169 9.53 -55.65 -9.20
CA GLN A 169 9.82 -56.71 -10.19
C GLN A 169 10.40 -57.95 -9.52
N TRP A 170 9.60 -58.63 -8.69
CA TRP A 170 10.03 -59.74 -7.83
C TRP A 170 10.72 -60.90 -8.58
N SER A 171 10.24 -61.26 -9.77
CA SER A 171 10.84 -62.32 -10.58
C SER A 171 12.29 -61.98 -11.00
N LYS A 172 12.56 -60.71 -11.33
CA LYS A 172 13.92 -60.26 -11.66
C LYS A 172 14.81 -60.22 -10.43
N VAL A 173 14.27 -59.85 -9.26
CA VAL A 173 15.01 -59.93 -7.99
C VAL A 173 15.47 -61.37 -7.73
N ILE A 174 14.59 -62.36 -7.97
CA ILE A 174 14.94 -63.78 -7.82
C ILE A 174 16.05 -64.20 -8.79
N ASP A 175 15.97 -63.80 -10.07
CA ASP A 175 16.99 -64.09 -11.09
C ASP A 175 18.35 -63.51 -10.70
N TYR A 176 18.42 -62.21 -10.42
CA TYR A 176 19.68 -61.57 -10.03
C TYR A 176 20.24 -62.10 -8.71
N ALA A 177 19.38 -62.35 -7.72
CA ALA A 177 19.82 -62.94 -6.46
C ALA A 177 20.40 -64.34 -6.66
N SER A 178 19.78 -65.15 -7.53
CA SER A 178 20.25 -66.50 -7.83
C SER A 178 21.59 -66.49 -8.57
N LYS A 179 21.77 -65.59 -9.55
CA LYS A 179 23.07 -65.38 -10.22
C LYS A 179 24.18 -65.02 -9.25
N GLY A 180 23.91 -64.15 -8.27
CA GLY A 180 24.88 -63.80 -7.24
C GLY A 180 25.21 -64.99 -6.33
N ILE A 181 24.19 -65.73 -5.87
CA ILE A 181 24.34 -66.90 -4.99
C ILE A 181 25.10 -68.04 -5.69
N GLU A 182 24.86 -68.26 -6.98
CA GLU A 182 25.57 -69.27 -7.78
C GLU A 182 27.08 -68.98 -7.83
N ILE A 183 27.46 -67.73 -8.06
CA ILE A 183 28.87 -67.29 -8.06
C ILE A 183 29.51 -67.54 -6.69
N ILE A 184 28.78 -67.28 -5.61
CA ILE A 184 29.26 -67.48 -4.23
C ILE A 184 29.43 -68.98 -3.89
N ASN A 185 28.48 -69.81 -4.31
CA ASN A 185 28.45 -71.23 -3.94
C ASN A 185 29.45 -72.08 -4.76
N ASN A 186 29.94 -71.56 -5.88
CA ASN A 186 31.00 -72.19 -6.64
C ASN A 186 32.31 -72.08 -5.82
N LYS A 187 32.76 -73.21 -5.25
CA LYS A 187 33.74 -73.37 -4.14
C LYS A 187 35.18 -72.91 -4.44
N ASP A 188 35.39 -71.89 -5.27
CA ASP A 188 36.71 -71.31 -5.44
C ASP A 188 37.11 -70.56 -4.16
N SER A 189 38.28 -70.86 -3.62
CA SER A 189 38.77 -70.39 -2.31
C SER A 189 39.07 -68.89 -2.23
N TYR A 190 38.57 -68.09 -3.18
CA TYR A 190 38.88 -66.66 -3.31
C TYR A 190 37.91 -65.74 -2.55
N PHE A 191 36.98 -66.32 -1.78
CA PHE A 191 35.95 -65.57 -1.08
C PHE A 191 36.36 -65.29 0.39
N ASN A 192 36.88 -64.08 0.67
CA ASN A 192 37.23 -63.53 1.99
C ASN A 192 36.05 -63.01 2.88
N THR A 193 36.33 -62.65 4.13
CA THR A 193 35.38 -62.23 5.19
C THR A 193 34.35 -61.13 4.84
N ASN A 194 34.54 -60.33 3.77
CA ASN A 194 33.58 -59.32 3.31
C ASN A 194 32.33 -59.91 2.62
N HIS A 195 32.31 -61.22 2.29
CA HIS A 195 31.20 -61.84 1.57
C HIS A 195 29.97 -62.14 2.42
N PHE A 196 30.11 -62.39 3.72
CA PHE A 196 28.96 -62.71 4.58
C PHE A 196 27.85 -61.65 4.48
N ASN A 197 28.22 -60.38 4.28
CA ASN A 197 27.28 -59.28 4.11
C ASN A 197 26.46 -59.41 2.82
N ARG A 198 27.08 -59.79 1.71
CA ARG A 198 26.41 -59.95 0.40
C ARG A 198 25.62 -61.24 0.30
N VAL A 199 26.13 -62.32 0.89
CA VAL A 199 25.42 -63.60 0.93
C VAL A 199 24.10 -63.45 1.70
N LYS A 200 24.11 -62.86 2.91
CA LYS A 200 22.86 -62.62 3.65
C LYS A 200 21.89 -61.72 2.89
N GLU A 201 22.39 -60.68 2.20
CA GLU A 201 21.55 -59.74 1.43
C GLU A 201 20.82 -60.47 0.31
N LEU A 202 21.52 -61.29 -0.48
CA LEU A 202 20.95 -61.98 -1.64
C LEU A 202 19.91 -63.03 -1.23
N TYR A 203 20.20 -63.85 -0.22
CA TYR A 203 19.21 -64.81 0.30
C TYR A 203 17.98 -64.10 0.88
N ARG A 204 18.17 -62.99 1.62
CA ARG A 204 17.07 -62.16 2.11
C ARG A 204 16.21 -61.61 0.97
N PHE A 205 16.83 -61.00 -0.05
CA PHE A 205 16.09 -60.45 -1.19
C PHE A 205 15.35 -61.52 -1.98
N ARG A 206 15.97 -62.69 -2.20
CA ARG A 206 15.33 -63.82 -2.89
C ARG A 206 14.16 -64.38 -2.08
N GLY A 207 14.34 -64.57 -0.78
CA GLY A 207 13.31 -65.07 0.14
C GLY A 207 12.11 -64.14 0.24
N ILE A 208 12.34 -62.84 0.41
CA ILE A 208 11.27 -61.82 0.40
C ILE A 208 10.54 -61.81 -0.94
N SER A 209 11.27 -61.86 -2.06
CA SER A 209 10.65 -61.84 -3.40
C SER A 209 9.82 -63.09 -3.67
N LYS A 210 10.29 -64.27 -3.25
CA LYS A 210 9.53 -65.52 -3.32
C LYS A 210 8.27 -65.47 -2.45
N LEU A 211 8.34 -64.86 -1.26
CA LEU A 211 7.19 -64.64 -0.41
C LEU A 211 6.14 -63.75 -1.09
N LYS A 212 6.55 -62.66 -1.74
CA LYS A 212 5.66 -61.78 -2.52
C LYS A 212 5.01 -62.48 -3.71
N LEU A 213 5.66 -63.49 -4.27
CA LEU A 213 5.11 -64.37 -5.31
C LEU A 213 4.39 -65.62 -4.77
N ASN A 214 4.08 -65.65 -3.47
CA ASN A 214 3.37 -66.74 -2.80
C ASN A 214 4.07 -68.12 -2.84
N LYS A 215 5.39 -68.16 -3.07
CA LYS A 215 6.22 -69.36 -3.04
C LYS A 215 6.69 -69.67 -1.62
N LEU A 216 5.75 -70.04 -0.74
CA LEU A 216 5.95 -70.04 0.72
C LEU A 216 7.07 -70.97 1.21
N GLN A 217 7.19 -72.18 0.65
CA GLN A 217 8.23 -73.13 1.08
C GLN A 217 9.63 -72.64 0.69
N GLU A 218 9.80 -72.22 -0.57
CA GLU A 218 11.07 -71.69 -1.06
C GLU A 218 11.47 -70.38 -0.35
N ALA A 219 10.48 -69.52 -0.06
CA ALA A 219 10.69 -68.31 0.72
C ALA A 219 11.16 -68.64 2.14
N ASN A 220 10.54 -69.63 2.78
CA ASN A 220 10.92 -70.04 4.13
C ASN A 220 12.38 -70.49 4.20
N PHE A 221 12.79 -71.33 3.24
CA PHE A 221 14.17 -71.80 3.10
C PHE A 221 15.15 -70.63 2.97
N ASP A 222 14.93 -69.73 2.00
CA ASP A 222 15.83 -68.61 1.76
C ASP A 222 15.92 -67.66 2.97
N LEU A 223 14.82 -67.44 3.69
CA LEU A 223 14.81 -66.62 4.90
C LEU A 223 15.55 -67.30 6.08
N ASP A 224 15.44 -68.63 6.23
CA ASP A 224 16.22 -69.36 7.24
C ASP A 224 17.72 -69.33 6.91
N THR A 225 18.08 -69.51 5.65
CA THR A 225 19.47 -69.37 5.18
C THR A 225 19.99 -67.94 5.41
N ALA A 226 19.17 -66.91 5.17
CA ALA A 226 19.53 -65.52 5.45
C ALA A 226 19.82 -65.29 6.96
N ILE A 227 19.05 -65.91 7.87
CA ILE A 227 19.30 -65.87 9.33
C ILE A 227 20.69 -66.46 9.64
N ILE A 228 21.00 -67.64 9.09
CA ILE A 228 22.27 -68.32 9.33
C ILE A 228 23.45 -67.43 8.89
N HIS A 229 23.40 -66.88 7.68
CA HIS A 229 24.45 -65.99 7.19
C HIS A 229 24.54 -64.68 7.98
N THR A 230 23.41 -64.14 8.44
CA THR A 230 23.40 -62.94 9.29
C THR A 230 24.04 -63.21 10.66
N LYS A 231 23.81 -64.38 11.27
CA LYS A 231 24.50 -64.79 12.51
C LYS A 231 26.01 -64.95 12.29
N ASN A 232 26.42 -65.59 11.21
CA ASN A 232 27.83 -65.82 10.90
C ASN A 232 28.60 -64.51 10.62
N TYR A 233 27.94 -63.48 10.07
CA TYR A 233 28.53 -62.16 9.87
C TYR A 233 29.13 -61.56 11.17
N LEU A 234 28.46 -61.74 12.32
CA LEU A 234 28.98 -61.25 13.61
C LEU A 234 30.27 -61.92 14.08
N LYS A 235 30.49 -63.18 13.71
CA LYS A 235 31.72 -63.87 14.10
C LYS A 235 32.96 -63.23 13.47
N THR A 236 32.76 -62.43 12.42
CA THR A 236 33.82 -61.84 11.61
C THR A 236 33.94 -60.32 11.73
N ARG A 237 32.95 -59.62 12.32
CA ARG A 237 32.87 -58.15 12.34
C ARG A 237 32.12 -57.62 13.56
N LYS A 238 32.41 -56.36 13.94
CA LYS A 238 31.66 -55.63 14.97
C LYS A 238 30.18 -55.48 14.58
N ILE A 239 29.31 -55.47 15.58
CA ILE A 239 27.87 -55.19 15.43
C ILE A 239 27.70 -53.86 14.69
N SER A 240 26.77 -53.82 13.73
CA SER A 240 26.50 -52.63 12.91
C SER A 240 25.00 -52.37 12.78
N LYS A 241 24.60 -51.15 12.44
CA LYS A 241 23.21 -50.83 12.10
C LYS A 241 22.62 -51.77 11.04
N ASP A 242 23.42 -52.11 10.02
CA ASP A 242 23.03 -53.02 8.94
C ASP A 242 22.74 -54.45 9.45
N TYR A 243 23.44 -54.89 10.48
CA TYR A 243 23.19 -56.19 11.13
C TYR A 243 21.79 -56.26 11.73
N TYR A 244 21.39 -55.26 12.53
CA TYR A 244 20.05 -55.23 13.13
C TYR A 244 18.95 -55.03 12.08
N ASN A 245 19.16 -54.16 11.09
CA ASN A 245 18.23 -53.98 9.98
C ASN A 245 18.00 -55.28 9.20
N SER A 246 19.06 -56.07 8.99
CA SER A 246 18.96 -57.35 8.30
C SER A 246 18.05 -58.32 9.04
N PHE A 247 18.25 -58.49 10.35
CA PHE A 247 17.38 -59.33 11.17
C PHE A 247 15.94 -58.84 11.19
N ARG A 248 15.75 -57.53 11.31
CA ARG A 248 14.40 -56.93 11.35
C ARG A 248 13.63 -57.23 10.07
N GLU A 249 14.23 -57.00 8.91
CA GLU A 249 13.60 -57.31 7.61
C GLU A 249 13.28 -58.80 7.48
N ILE A 250 14.19 -59.69 7.91
CA ILE A 250 13.95 -61.14 7.84
C ILE A 250 12.81 -61.56 8.77
N TYR A 251 12.75 -61.03 9.99
CA TYR A 251 11.67 -61.34 10.93
C TYR A 251 10.32 -60.80 10.48
N LEU A 252 10.25 -59.60 9.90
CA LEU A 252 9.02 -59.12 9.28
C LEU A 252 8.55 -60.04 8.14
N ALA A 253 9.47 -60.49 7.29
CA ALA A 253 9.14 -61.45 6.23
C ALA A 253 8.70 -62.81 6.79
N LYS A 254 9.33 -63.30 7.86
CA LYS A 254 8.90 -64.52 8.56
C LYS A 254 7.52 -64.36 9.20
N SER A 255 7.18 -63.17 9.71
CA SER A 255 5.83 -62.90 10.19
C SER A 255 4.80 -63.04 9.07
N GLU A 256 4.98 -62.27 7.99
CA GLU A 256 4.08 -62.28 6.82
C GLU A 256 3.93 -63.71 6.24
N LEU A 257 5.02 -64.48 6.23
CA LEU A 257 4.99 -65.88 5.82
C LEU A 257 4.11 -66.76 6.71
N ASN A 258 4.15 -66.56 8.03
CA ASN A 258 3.33 -67.34 8.96
C ASN A 258 1.86 -66.88 8.98
N GLU A 259 1.59 -65.58 8.78
CA GLU A 259 0.22 -65.08 8.54
C GLU A 259 -0.39 -65.73 7.30
N LYS A 260 0.35 -65.79 6.19
CA LYS A 260 -0.08 -66.50 4.96
C LYS A 260 -0.30 -68.00 5.16
N LYS A 261 0.27 -68.60 6.22
CA LYS A 261 0.04 -70.00 6.62
C LYS A 261 -1.05 -70.14 7.69
N ASN A 262 -1.70 -69.05 8.10
CA ASN A 262 -2.65 -68.98 9.22
C ASN A 262 -2.04 -69.35 10.59
N ASP A 263 -0.71 -69.30 10.75
CA ASP A 263 -0.03 -69.44 12.04
C ASP A 263 0.21 -68.06 12.67
N TYR A 264 -0.88 -67.46 13.15
CA TYR A 264 -0.86 -66.13 13.75
C TYR A 264 -0.03 -66.07 15.05
N LYS A 265 0.11 -67.19 15.75
CA LYS A 265 0.92 -67.27 16.98
C LYS A 265 2.40 -67.10 16.66
N THR A 266 2.90 -67.82 15.66
CA THR A 266 4.29 -67.70 15.21
C THR A 266 4.53 -66.36 14.52
N ALA A 267 3.57 -65.86 13.73
CA ALA A 267 3.65 -64.53 13.14
C ALA A 267 3.88 -63.44 14.20
N ASN A 268 3.04 -63.40 15.24
CA ASN A 268 3.15 -62.42 16.31
C ASN A 268 4.49 -62.50 17.06
N LYS A 269 5.07 -63.70 17.23
CA LYS A 269 6.41 -63.84 17.83
C LYS A 269 7.49 -63.15 16.99
N PHE A 270 7.43 -63.31 15.67
CA PHE A 270 8.39 -62.67 14.75
C PHE A 270 8.20 -61.15 14.69
N ILE A 271 6.97 -60.63 14.73
CA ILE A 271 6.70 -59.19 14.84
C ILE A 271 7.35 -58.62 16.10
N LYS A 272 7.09 -59.22 17.27
CA LYS A 272 7.68 -58.77 18.54
C LYS A 272 9.21 -58.75 18.49
N SER A 273 9.81 -59.77 17.87
CA SER A 273 11.27 -59.84 17.68
C SER A 273 11.78 -58.76 16.73
N ALA A 274 11.04 -58.43 15.67
CA ALA A 274 11.36 -57.34 14.76
C ALA A 274 11.27 -55.96 15.44
N ASP A 275 10.27 -55.76 16.30
CA ASP A 275 10.07 -54.52 17.05
C ASP A 275 11.16 -54.30 18.10
N SER A 276 11.56 -55.36 18.83
CA SER A 276 12.70 -55.27 19.76
C SER A 276 14.01 -54.83 19.09
N LEU A 277 14.21 -55.19 17.82
CA LEU A 277 15.40 -54.76 17.06
C LEU A 277 15.39 -53.26 16.75
N VAL A 278 14.23 -52.61 16.66
CA VAL A 278 14.12 -51.15 16.44
C VAL A 278 14.77 -50.39 17.59
N LEU A 279 14.54 -50.83 18.82
CA LEU A 279 15.13 -50.22 20.01
C LEU A 279 16.67 -50.31 19.96
N LEU A 280 17.20 -51.49 19.63
CA LEU A 280 18.65 -51.70 19.48
C LEU A 280 19.25 -50.87 18.34
N ILE A 281 18.52 -50.67 17.24
CA ILE A 281 18.95 -49.78 16.14
C ILE A 281 19.04 -48.33 16.63
N ASN A 282 18.05 -47.87 17.39
CA ASN A 282 18.02 -46.50 17.90
C ASN A 282 19.14 -46.25 18.91
N ASP A 283 19.40 -47.19 19.81
CA ASP A 283 20.51 -47.12 20.75
C ASP A 283 21.85 -47.11 20.00
N PHE A 284 22.03 -47.99 19.00
CA PHE A 284 23.23 -48.03 18.19
C PHE A 284 23.49 -46.72 17.44
N ILE A 285 22.44 -46.10 16.88
CA ILE A 285 22.56 -44.77 16.23
C ILE A 285 23.03 -43.73 17.26
N LYS A 286 22.44 -43.73 18.46
CA LYS A 286 22.79 -42.78 19.53
C LYS A 286 24.25 -42.92 19.97
N PHE A 287 24.74 -44.15 20.17
CA PHE A 287 26.13 -44.41 20.54
C PHE A 287 27.13 -44.08 19.42
N ASN A 288 26.82 -44.40 18.16
CA ASN A 288 27.77 -44.19 17.05
C ASN A 288 27.83 -42.76 16.53
N ILE A 289 26.91 -41.87 16.93
CA ILE A 289 27.05 -40.42 16.72
C ILE A 289 28.20 -39.85 17.58
N GLU A 290 28.58 -40.52 18.67
CA GLU A 290 29.67 -40.09 19.56
C GLU A 290 31.07 -40.55 19.09
N ASP A 291 31.14 -41.51 18.16
CA ASP A 291 32.39 -42.07 17.62
C ASP A 291 33.02 -41.15 16.55
N GLY A 292 34.35 -41.13 16.48
CA GLY A 292 35.15 -40.08 15.82
C GLY A 292 34.87 -39.82 14.33
N ASP A 293 34.51 -40.85 13.57
CA ASP A 293 34.26 -40.78 12.11
C ASP A 293 32.91 -40.11 11.80
N SER A 294 31.89 -40.41 12.60
CA SER A 294 30.59 -39.73 12.54
C SER A 294 30.71 -38.28 13.01
N ARG A 295 31.65 -37.98 13.91
CA ARG A 295 31.82 -36.64 14.48
C ARG A 295 32.30 -35.61 13.46
N TYR A 296 33.22 -35.96 12.57
CA TYR A 296 33.68 -35.03 11.53
C TYR A 296 32.57 -34.71 10.54
N LEU A 297 31.93 -35.76 9.99
CA LEU A 297 30.81 -35.61 9.07
C LEU A 297 29.63 -34.87 9.72
N TYR A 298 29.31 -35.20 10.98
CA TYR A 298 28.28 -34.50 11.75
C TYR A 298 28.64 -33.04 12.02
N LYS A 299 29.93 -32.73 12.27
CA LYS A 299 30.39 -31.34 12.44
C LYS A 299 30.26 -30.54 11.16
N GLU A 300 30.54 -31.15 10.01
CA GLU A 300 30.38 -30.51 8.69
C GLU A 300 28.90 -30.29 8.34
N ILE A 301 28.06 -31.31 8.55
CA ILE A 301 26.60 -31.21 8.38
C ILE A 301 26.04 -30.13 9.30
N LYS A 302 26.40 -30.13 10.59
CA LYS A 302 25.95 -29.14 11.57
C LYS A 302 26.40 -27.72 11.21
N LEU A 303 27.63 -27.55 10.74
CA LEU A 303 28.13 -26.25 10.27
C LEU A 303 27.31 -25.73 9.07
N ASN A 304 26.94 -26.62 8.15
CA ASN A 304 26.08 -26.28 7.03
C ASN A 304 24.65 -25.95 7.48
N GLU A 305 24.09 -26.67 8.45
CA GLU A 305 22.78 -26.36 9.05
C GLU A 305 22.80 -24.99 9.73
N ASP A 306 23.82 -24.70 10.53
CA ASP A 306 24.01 -23.41 11.20
C ASP A 306 24.12 -22.26 10.18
N LEU A 307 24.84 -22.49 9.07
CA LEU A 307 24.95 -21.54 7.96
C LEU A 307 23.60 -21.29 7.28
N ILE A 308 22.83 -22.35 7.01
CA ILE A 308 21.48 -22.25 6.42
C ILE A 308 20.56 -21.48 7.38
N GLU A 309 20.61 -21.75 8.68
CA GLU A 309 19.80 -21.03 9.66
C GLU A 309 20.18 -19.55 9.74
N SER A 310 21.48 -19.23 9.73
CA SER A 310 21.98 -17.85 9.67
C SER A 310 21.46 -17.13 8.42
N ASN A 311 21.56 -17.77 7.25
CA ASN A 311 21.05 -17.22 6.00
C ASN A 311 19.54 -17.00 6.04
N ARG A 312 18.76 -17.93 6.60
CA ARG A 312 17.31 -17.76 6.80
C ARG A 312 16.98 -16.56 7.69
N LYS A 313 17.75 -16.33 8.76
CA LYS A 313 17.58 -15.16 9.63
C LYS A 313 17.85 -13.86 8.88
N VAL A 314 18.89 -13.81 8.05
CA VAL A 314 19.21 -12.65 7.20
C VAL A 314 18.08 -12.39 6.20
N ILE A 315 17.62 -13.41 5.47
CA ILE A 315 16.51 -13.30 4.51
C ILE A 315 15.23 -12.82 5.21
N ARG A 316 14.92 -13.36 6.40
CA ARG A 316 13.75 -12.92 7.18
C ARG A 316 13.84 -11.43 7.54
N ASN A 317 15.01 -10.97 7.98
CA ASN A 317 15.22 -9.56 8.30
C ASN A 317 15.12 -8.66 7.06
N GLN A 318 15.65 -9.10 5.92
CA GLN A 318 15.50 -8.39 4.64
C GLN A 318 14.03 -8.28 4.22
N ASN A 319 13.26 -9.36 4.34
CA ASN A 319 11.82 -9.34 4.02
C ASN A 319 11.04 -8.36 4.90
N ILE A 320 11.36 -8.29 6.20
CA ILE A 320 10.75 -7.32 7.11
C ILE A 320 11.03 -5.89 6.65
N ILE A 321 12.28 -5.58 6.27
CA ILE A 321 12.67 -4.25 5.76
C ILE A 321 11.89 -3.91 4.49
N VAL A 322 11.77 -4.85 3.54
CA VAL A 322 11.02 -4.66 2.29
C VAL A 322 9.55 -4.34 2.56
N VAL A 323 8.91 -5.06 3.49
CA VAL A 323 7.51 -4.79 3.88
C VAL A 323 7.35 -3.37 4.43
N PHE A 324 8.26 -2.90 5.29
CA PHE A 324 8.20 -1.53 5.81
C PHE A 324 8.37 -0.47 4.71
N ILE A 325 9.26 -0.69 3.73
CA ILE A 325 9.44 0.22 2.59
C ILE A 325 8.16 0.28 1.75
N VAL A 326 7.52 -0.86 1.46
CA VAL A 326 6.27 -0.89 0.69
C VAL A 326 5.14 -0.17 1.42
N LEU A 327 4.99 -0.41 2.73
CA LEU A 327 3.99 0.28 3.55
C LEU A 327 4.23 1.80 3.59
N PHE A 328 5.50 2.23 3.69
CA PHE A 328 5.87 3.64 3.65
C PHE A 328 5.51 4.28 2.29
N LEU A 329 5.78 3.60 1.17
CA LEU A 329 5.41 4.08 -0.17
C LEU A 329 3.90 4.20 -0.34
N ILE A 330 3.13 3.20 0.11
CA ILE A 330 1.66 3.24 0.08
C ILE A 330 1.15 4.41 0.93
N GLY A 331 1.67 4.58 2.14
CA GLY A 331 1.32 5.69 3.02
C GLY A 331 1.63 7.06 2.40
N SER A 332 2.79 7.19 1.74
CA SER A 332 3.19 8.41 1.04
C SER A 332 2.25 8.74 -0.13
N ILE A 333 1.84 7.75 -0.91
CA ILE A 333 0.88 7.92 -2.02
C ILE A 333 -0.48 8.37 -1.49
N LEU A 334 -0.99 7.71 -0.43
CA LEU A 334 -2.25 8.08 0.21
C LEU A 334 -2.19 9.50 0.79
N PHE A 335 -1.06 9.87 1.39
CA PHE A 335 -0.84 11.22 1.91
C PHE A 335 -0.88 12.26 0.80
N ILE A 336 -0.17 12.05 -0.31
CA ILE A 336 -0.17 12.95 -1.47
C ILE A 336 -1.59 13.08 -2.05
N PHE A 337 -2.30 11.96 -2.21
CA PHE A 337 -3.68 11.95 -2.71
C PHE A 337 -4.62 12.77 -1.82
N ASN A 338 -4.54 12.57 -0.50
CA ASN A 338 -5.31 13.35 0.48
C ASN A 338 -4.97 14.83 0.44
N ARG A 339 -3.68 15.19 0.30
CA ARG A 339 -3.25 16.60 0.18
C ARG A 339 -3.79 17.25 -1.09
N ILE A 340 -3.76 16.56 -2.22
CA ILE A 340 -4.34 17.08 -3.48
C ILE A 340 -5.84 17.32 -3.33
N ASN A 341 -6.58 16.37 -2.74
CA ASN A 341 -8.02 16.53 -2.54
C ASN A 341 -8.36 17.66 -1.56
N TYR A 342 -7.58 17.82 -0.50
CA TYR A 342 -7.72 18.92 0.45
C TYR A 342 -7.49 20.29 -0.23
N LEU A 343 -6.44 20.42 -1.05
CA LEU A 343 -6.16 21.65 -1.79
C LEU A 343 -7.26 21.97 -2.82
N LYS A 344 -7.80 20.97 -3.51
CA LYS A 344 -8.96 21.14 -4.41
C LYS A 344 -10.18 21.67 -3.65
N LYS A 345 -10.46 21.14 -2.45
CA LYS A 345 -11.56 21.59 -1.60
C LYS A 345 -11.38 23.03 -1.13
N ILE A 346 -10.17 23.42 -0.72
CA ILE A 346 -9.87 24.82 -0.36
C ILE A 346 -10.11 25.74 -1.54
N LYS A 347 -9.60 25.38 -2.72
CA LYS A 347 -9.78 26.19 -3.93
C LYS A 347 -11.26 26.37 -4.26
N TYR A 348 -12.04 25.29 -4.22
CA TYR A 348 -13.49 25.35 -4.44
C TYR A 348 -14.21 26.29 -3.46
N LEU A 349 -13.90 26.20 -2.16
CA LEU A 349 -14.48 27.09 -1.15
C LEU A 349 -14.07 28.56 -1.35
N PHE A 350 -12.83 28.79 -1.79
CA PHE A 350 -12.33 30.13 -2.09
C PHE A 350 -13.05 30.73 -3.30
N ASP A 351 -13.21 29.96 -4.37
CA ASP A 351 -13.94 30.37 -5.57
C ASP A 351 -15.42 30.68 -5.25
N GLN A 352 -16.07 29.86 -4.41
CA GLN A 352 -17.43 30.11 -3.94
C GLN A 352 -17.53 31.41 -3.11
N LYS A 353 -16.53 31.68 -2.26
CA LYS A 353 -16.49 32.91 -1.46
C LYS A 353 -16.30 34.14 -2.34
N ILE A 354 -15.49 34.04 -3.41
CA ILE A 354 -15.33 35.11 -4.40
C ILE A 354 -16.66 35.36 -5.12
N ASP A 355 -17.33 34.31 -5.62
CA ASP A 355 -18.62 34.43 -6.29
C ASP A 355 -19.68 35.08 -5.38
N LEU A 356 -19.75 34.63 -4.13
CA LEU A 356 -20.67 35.20 -3.13
C LEU A 356 -20.36 36.67 -2.85
N ASN A 357 -19.07 37.03 -2.69
CA ASN A 357 -18.66 38.42 -2.50
C ASN A 357 -19.00 39.30 -3.70
N ASN A 358 -18.83 38.78 -4.92
CA ASN A 358 -19.20 39.51 -6.15
C ASN A 358 -20.71 39.72 -6.23
N LYS A 359 -21.52 38.70 -5.94
CA LYS A 359 -22.99 38.81 -5.85
C LYS A 359 -23.41 39.83 -4.80
N LEU A 360 -22.81 39.78 -3.61
CA LEU A 360 -23.12 40.72 -2.53
C LEU A 360 -22.73 42.15 -2.92
N LYS A 361 -21.58 42.34 -3.56
CA LYS A 361 -21.16 43.64 -4.09
C LYS A 361 -22.13 44.18 -5.14
N ASN A 362 -22.59 43.34 -6.07
CA ASN A 362 -23.57 43.75 -7.08
C ASN A 362 -24.91 44.13 -6.44
N ASN A 363 -25.40 43.34 -5.47
CA ASN A 363 -26.62 43.67 -4.73
C ASN A 363 -26.49 44.99 -3.95
N LEU A 364 -25.32 45.28 -3.38
CA LEU A 364 -25.08 46.56 -2.70
C LEU A 364 -25.15 47.74 -3.67
N ILE A 365 -24.55 47.61 -4.86
CA ILE A 365 -24.63 48.64 -5.92
C ILE A 365 -26.09 48.84 -6.36
N GLU A 366 -26.84 47.76 -6.54
CA GLU A 366 -28.26 47.84 -6.91
C GLU A 366 -29.10 48.52 -5.82
N LEU A 367 -28.89 48.16 -4.55
CA LEU A 367 -29.55 48.81 -3.42
C LEU A 367 -29.19 50.29 -3.31
N GLU A 368 -27.93 50.66 -3.54
CA GLU A 368 -27.48 52.05 -3.54
C GLU A 368 -28.14 52.84 -4.66
N ASN A 369 -28.22 52.29 -5.87
CA ASN A 369 -28.92 52.89 -7.00
C ASN A 369 -30.41 53.07 -6.70
N ASN A 370 -31.08 52.04 -6.19
CA ASN A 370 -32.50 52.10 -5.83
C ASN A 370 -32.76 53.14 -4.72
N ASN A 371 -31.90 53.21 -3.71
CA ASN A 371 -32.00 54.21 -2.64
C ASN A 371 -31.81 55.64 -3.18
N ASN A 372 -30.85 55.84 -4.08
CA ASN A 372 -30.64 57.14 -4.73
C ASN A 372 -31.87 57.53 -5.57
N GLU A 373 -32.45 56.59 -6.31
CA GLU A 373 -33.68 56.82 -7.08
C GLU A 373 -34.86 57.18 -6.16
N LEU A 374 -35.05 56.43 -5.06
CA LEU A 374 -36.08 56.72 -4.07
C LEU A 374 -35.89 58.11 -3.44
N LYS A 375 -34.65 58.52 -3.16
CA LYS A 375 -34.35 59.85 -2.62
C LYS A 375 -34.73 60.96 -3.61
N ILE A 376 -34.33 60.82 -4.87
CA ILE A 376 -34.70 61.76 -5.95
C ILE A 376 -36.22 61.85 -6.09
N ASN A 377 -36.91 60.71 -6.09
CA ASN A 377 -38.37 60.65 -6.18
C ASN A 377 -39.04 61.31 -4.97
N LYS A 378 -38.52 61.10 -3.76
CA LYS A 378 -39.00 61.75 -2.55
C LYS A 378 -38.87 63.27 -2.65
N GLU A 379 -37.69 63.78 -3.02
CA GLU A 379 -37.44 65.22 -3.20
C GLU A 379 -38.41 65.83 -4.23
N LYS A 380 -38.66 65.12 -5.34
CA LYS A 380 -39.62 65.54 -6.36
C LYS A 380 -41.06 65.58 -5.84
N ILE A 381 -41.47 64.57 -5.08
CA ILE A 381 -42.81 64.51 -4.47
C ILE A 381 -42.99 65.65 -3.47
N GLU A 382 -42.02 65.90 -2.60
CA GLU A 382 -42.05 66.98 -1.60
C GLU A 382 -42.17 68.35 -2.29
N TYR A 383 -41.39 68.59 -3.35
CA TYR A 383 -41.49 69.80 -4.16
C TYR A 383 -42.89 70.00 -4.76
N LEU A 384 -43.45 68.96 -5.39
CA LEU A 384 -44.79 69.02 -5.99
C LEU A 384 -45.88 69.25 -4.93
N LEU A 385 -45.74 68.62 -3.76
CA LEU A 385 -46.66 68.75 -2.65
C LEU A 385 -46.67 70.19 -2.11
N GLU A 386 -45.50 70.81 -1.97
CA GLU A 386 -45.37 72.20 -1.54
C GLU A 386 -45.99 73.17 -2.55
N GLN A 387 -45.76 72.97 -3.84
CA GLN A 387 -46.43 73.78 -4.88
C GLN A 387 -47.96 73.65 -4.84
N ASN A 388 -48.46 72.43 -4.63
CA ASN A 388 -49.90 72.20 -4.56
C ASN A 388 -50.52 72.82 -3.32
N LYS A 389 -49.84 72.78 -2.16
CA LYS A 389 -50.28 73.48 -0.94
C LYS A 389 -50.42 74.98 -1.16
N GLN A 390 -49.42 75.62 -1.77
CA GLN A 390 -49.44 77.07 -2.04
C GLN A 390 -50.59 77.44 -2.99
N LYS A 391 -50.78 76.68 -4.07
CA LYS A 391 -51.89 76.90 -5.02
C LYS A 391 -53.26 76.69 -4.37
N LEU A 392 -53.40 75.66 -3.52
CA LEU A 392 -54.64 75.37 -2.83
C LEU A 392 -54.98 76.47 -1.83
N PHE A 393 -54.00 76.90 -1.03
CA PHE A 393 -54.18 78.00 -0.09
C PHE A 393 -54.68 79.27 -0.78
N ALA A 394 -54.02 79.69 -1.87
CA ALA A 394 -54.42 80.88 -2.62
C ALA A 394 -55.86 80.80 -3.17
N LYS A 395 -56.30 79.61 -3.62
CA LYS A 395 -57.67 79.39 -4.11
C LYS A 395 -58.69 79.36 -2.98
N THR A 396 -58.42 78.61 -1.91
CA THR A 396 -59.32 78.49 -0.76
C THR A 396 -59.51 79.82 -0.07
N PHE A 397 -58.43 80.60 0.10
CA PHE A 397 -58.49 81.96 0.65
C PHE A 397 -59.43 82.84 -0.18
N LYS A 398 -59.21 82.90 -1.51
CA LYS A 398 -60.07 83.69 -2.42
C LYS A 398 -61.55 83.29 -2.33
N ILE A 399 -61.84 81.99 -2.21
CA ILE A 399 -63.22 81.50 -2.10
C ILE A 399 -63.82 81.86 -0.73
N SER A 400 -63.08 81.71 0.37
CA SER A 400 -63.58 82.04 1.72
C SER A 400 -63.97 83.52 1.81
N THR A 401 -63.10 84.42 1.37
CA THR A 401 -63.37 85.87 1.40
C THR A 401 -64.62 86.22 0.60
N TYR A 402 -64.81 85.63 -0.58
CA TYR A 402 -66.04 85.83 -1.34
C TYR A 402 -67.27 85.25 -0.64
N LYS A 403 -67.16 84.06 -0.07
CA LYS A 403 -68.27 83.40 0.63
C LYS A 403 -68.72 84.21 1.85
N ASP A 404 -67.78 84.70 2.65
CA ASP A 404 -68.08 85.47 3.86
C ASP A 404 -68.68 86.83 3.51
N GLY A 405 -68.14 87.51 2.49
CA GLY A 405 -68.74 88.74 1.95
C GLY A 405 -70.17 88.52 1.47
N VAL A 406 -70.42 87.50 0.66
CA VAL A 406 -71.76 87.18 0.15
C VAL A 406 -72.71 86.83 1.30
N ASN A 407 -72.27 86.04 2.29
CA ASN A 407 -73.08 85.71 3.45
C ASN A 407 -73.47 86.95 4.27
N ASN A 408 -72.54 87.90 4.45
CA ASN A 408 -72.83 89.16 5.15
C ASN A 408 -73.89 89.99 4.42
N ILE A 409 -73.88 89.98 3.09
CA ILE A 409 -74.92 90.61 2.27
C ILE A 409 -76.26 89.88 2.41
N ILE A 410 -76.27 88.55 2.31
CA ILE A 410 -77.48 87.74 2.49
C ILE A 410 -78.10 88.04 3.87
N ASN A 411 -77.27 88.12 4.92
CA ASN A 411 -77.74 88.46 6.27
C ASN A 411 -78.32 89.88 6.32
N SER A 412 -77.68 90.84 5.65
CA SER A 412 -78.17 92.23 5.59
C SER A 412 -79.49 92.34 4.82
N ILE A 413 -79.64 91.63 3.70
CA ILE A 413 -80.89 91.54 2.94
C ILE A 413 -81.97 90.85 3.78
N SER A 414 -81.65 89.74 4.45
CA SER A 414 -82.61 88.99 5.26
C SER A 414 -83.18 89.83 6.42
N LYS A 415 -82.34 90.67 7.04
CA LYS A 415 -82.80 91.64 8.05
C LYS A 415 -83.77 92.67 7.46
N LEU A 416 -83.52 93.13 6.23
CA LEU A 416 -84.40 94.09 5.54
C LEU A 416 -85.73 93.50 5.11
N ILE A 417 -85.79 92.20 4.82
CA ILE A 417 -87.04 91.49 4.52
C ILE A 417 -87.91 91.32 5.77
N ASN A 418 -87.28 91.19 6.95
CA ASN A 418 -87.97 90.93 8.21
C ASN A 418 -88.42 92.19 8.97
N GLU A 419 -87.97 93.40 8.56
CA GLU A 419 -88.31 94.68 9.20
C GLU A 419 -88.95 95.67 8.19
N ASP A 420 -90.24 95.97 8.40
CA ASP A 420 -91.09 97.03 7.80
C ASP A 420 -91.62 96.89 6.35
N LYS A 421 -92.84 97.42 6.14
CA LYS A 421 -93.62 97.37 4.88
C LYS A 421 -93.21 98.39 3.82
N GLU A 422 -92.24 99.27 4.07
CA GLU A 422 -91.65 100.15 3.06
C GLU A 422 -90.12 100.23 3.23
N ILE A 423 -89.38 99.71 2.25
CA ILE A 423 -87.91 99.72 2.26
C ILE A 423 -87.42 101.10 1.79
N HIS A 424 -86.84 101.88 2.71
CA HIS A 424 -86.28 103.20 2.40
C HIS A 424 -85.04 103.11 1.47
N PRO A 425 -84.91 103.95 0.42
CA PRO A 425 -83.83 103.89 -0.58
C PRO A 425 -82.40 103.91 -0.02
N SER A 426 -82.18 104.52 1.14
CA SER A 426 -80.87 104.56 1.81
C SER A 426 -80.38 103.19 2.28
N LYS A 427 -81.28 102.28 2.67
CA LYS A 427 -80.95 100.91 3.07
C LYS A 427 -80.54 100.06 1.86
N LEU A 428 -81.19 100.27 0.71
CA LEU A 428 -80.80 99.67 -0.57
C LEU A 428 -79.46 100.22 -1.09
N LEU A 429 -79.20 101.51 -0.89
CA LEU A 429 -77.90 102.11 -1.19
C LEU A 429 -76.78 101.51 -0.33
N PHE A 430 -77.05 101.18 0.94
CA PHE A 430 -76.10 100.51 1.81
C PHE A 430 -75.77 99.10 1.30
N ILE A 431 -76.77 98.29 0.92
CA ILE A 431 -76.51 96.98 0.29
C ILE A 431 -75.72 97.13 -1.01
N ASN A 432 -76.04 98.13 -1.84
CA ASN A 432 -75.32 98.37 -3.09
C ASN A 432 -73.87 98.80 -2.85
N ARG A 433 -73.61 99.56 -1.77
CA ARG A 433 -72.25 99.85 -1.32
C ARG A 433 -71.56 98.60 -0.77
N SER A 434 -72.19 97.82 0.10
CA SER A 434 -71.64 96.57 0.60
C SER A 434 -71.35 95.54 -0.50
N LEU A 435 -72.17 95.51 -1.57
CA LEU A 435 -71.90 94.78 -2.81
C LEU A 435 -70.64 95.31 -3.49
N GLY A 436 -70.48 96.62 -3.58
CA GLY A 436 -69.25 97.27 -4.04
C GLY A 436 -68.04 97.03 -3.13
N ASP A 437 -68.26 96.87 -1.83
CA ASP A 437 -67.23 96.72 -0.82
C ASP A 437 -66.68 95.29 -0.73
N ILE A 438 -67.45 94.26 -1.15
CA ILE A 438 -66.91 92.92 -1.48
C ILE A 438 -65.81 93.02 -2.55
N PHE A 439 -65.89 94.03 -3.41
CA PHE A 439 -64.89 94.34 -4.42
C PHE A 439 -63.88 95.42 -3.97
N SER A 440 -63.96 95.93 -2.73
CA SER A 440 -63.01 96.91 -2.19
C SER A 440 -61.71 96.23 -1.72
N GLU A 441 -60.58 96.78 -2.16
CA GLU A 441 -59.24 96.22 -1.91
C GLU A 441 -58.75 96.31 -0.46
N GLU A 442 -59.41 97.09 0.39
CA GLU A 442 -58.92 97.47 1.71
C GLU A 442 -59.38 96.51 2.82
N GLU A 443 -60.63 96.03 2.76
CA GLU A 443 -61.15 95.03 3.70
C GLU A 443 -60.57 93.63 3.40
N VAL A 444 -60.48 93.26 2.11
CA VAL A 444 -59.79 92.04 1.64
C VAL A 444 -58.32 91.99 2.09
N TRP A 445 -57.68 93.16 2.22
CA TRP A 445 -56.31 93.25 2.71
C TRP A 445 -56.20 93.01 4.22
N LEU A 446 -57.14 93.52 5.02
CA LEU A 446 -57.14 93.31 6.46
C LEU A 446 -57.32 91.84 6.82
N ASP A 447 -58.23 91.14 6.12
CA ASP A 447 -58.44 89.70 6.29
C ASP A 447 -57.22 88.89 5.83
N PHE A 448 -56.65 89.23 4.67
CA PHE A 448 -55.40 88.63 4.21
C PHE A 448 -54.29 88.82 5.23
N LYS A 449 -54.15 90.03 5.79
CA LYS A 449 -53.13 90.35 6.76
C LYS A 449 -53.28 89.51 8.03
N ALA A 450 -54.50 89.36 8.55
CA ALA A 450 -54.77 88.55 9.74
C ALA A 450 -54.41 87.07 9.52
N GLU A 451 -54.83 86.49 8.39
CA GLU A 451 -54.53 85.09 8.05
C GLU A 451 -53.05 84.87 7.74
N PHE A 452 -52.41 85.84 7.08
CA PHE A 452 -50.97 85.82 6.84
C PHE A 452 -50.19 85.91 8.16
N GLU A 453 -50.58 86.78 9.10
CA GLU A 453 -49.96 86.89 10.43
C GLU A 453 -50.19 85.64 11.29
N SER A 454 -51.31 84.91 11.11
CA SER A 454 -51.53 83.60 11.74
C SER A 454 -50.50 82.56 11.28
N ASN A 455 -50.20 82.51 9.98
CA ASN A 455 -49.24 81.56 9.40
C ASN A 455 -47.78 82.01 9.52
N ARG A 456 -47.54 83.33 9.55
CA ARG A 456 -46.22 83.95 9.74
C ARG A 456 -46.28 85.04 10.82
N PRO A 457 -46.27 84.63 12.10
CA PRO A 457 -46.33 85.57 13.21
C PRO A 457 -45.21 86.61 13.16
N TYR A 458 -45.54 87.86 13.49
CA TYR A 458 -44.61 88.99 13.58
C TYR A 458 -43.93 89.45 12.28
N PHE A 459 -44.29 88.92 11.11
CA PHE A 459 -43.67 89.30 9.84
C PHE A 459 -43.75 90.82 9.57
N PHE A 460 -44.93 91.43 9.64
CA PHE A 460 -45.07 92.87 9.39
C PHE A 460 -44.36 93.71 10.46
N LYS A 461 -44.33 93.23 11.71
CA LYS A 461 -43.59 93.87 12.80
C LYS A 461 -42.10 93.91 12.48
N LYS A 462 -41.49 92.76 12.16
CA LYS A 462 -40.09 92.67 11.77
C LYS A 462 -39.78 93.45 10.49
N LEU A 463 -40.65 93.37 9.48
CA LEU A 463 -40.46 94.11 8.23
C LEU A 463 -40.45 95.62 8.47
N LYS A 464 -41.31 96.12 9.37
CA LYS A 464 -41.34 97.53 9.76
C LYS A 464 -40.16 97.95 10.62
N GLU A 465 -39.65 97.07 11.48
CA GLU A 465 -38.43 97.30 12.27
C GLU A 465 -37.18 97.34 11.38
N MET A 466 -37.05 96.42 10.41
CA MET A 466 -35.92 96.34 9.49
C MET A 466 -35.96 97.37 8.37
N CYS A 467 -37.16 97.74 7.90
CA CYS A 467 -37.36 98.62 6.75
C CYS A 467 -38.43 99.70 7.05
N PRO A 468 -38.14 100.65 7.97
CA PRO A 468 -39.11 101.66 8.42
C PRO A 468 -39.59 102.62 7.31
N GLN A 469 -38.85 102.72 6.20
CA GLN A 469 -39.14 103.56 5.03
C GLN A 469 -40.22 103.00 4.10
N LEU A 470 -40.68 101.77 4.31
CA LEU A 470 -41.71 101.14 3.49
C LEU A 470 -43.10 101.65 3.86
N SER A 471 -43.85 102.11 2.86
CA SER A 471 -45.25 102.50 3.07
C SER A 471 -46.12 101.27 3.36
N VAL A 472 -47.34 101.48 3.85
CA VAL A 472 -48.31 100.40 4.06
C VAL A 472 -48.56 99.60 2.77
N MET A 473 -48.60 100.30 1.62
CA MET A 473 -48.74 99.66 0.30
C MET A 473 -47.50 98.85 -0.09
N ASP A 474 -46.31 99.31 0.29
CA ASP A 474 -45.09 98.55 0.07
C ASP A 474 -45.05 97.28 0.92
N GLN A 475 -45.47 97.37 2.19
CA GLN A 475 -45.59 96.22 3.09
C GLN A 475 -46.62 95.21 2.57
N LYS A 476 -47.73 95.69 2.00
CA LYS A 476 -48.73 94.87 1.31
C LYS A 476 -48.14 94.07 0.15
N HIS A 477 -47.36 94.73 -0.70
CA HIS A 477 -46.65 94.07 -1.77
C HIS A 477 -45.58 93.08 -1.27
N CYS A 478 -44.84 93.39 -0.21
CA CYS A 478 -43.87 92.47 0.39
C CYS A 478 -44.55 91.18 0.89
N ALA A 479 -45.74 91.27 1.49
CA ALA A 479 -46.46 90.09 1.95
C ALA A 479 -46.84 89.16 0.79
N TYR A 480 -47.30 89.71 -0.34
CA TYR A 480 -47.58 88.93 -1.55
C TYR A 480 -46.33 88.24 -2.12
N VAL A 481 -45.18 88.90 -2.05
CA VAL A 481 -43.90 88.32 -2.46
C VAL A 481 -43.43 87.26 -1.47
N ALA A 482 -43.65 87.44 -0.17
CA ALA A 482 -43.24 86.49 0.87
C ALA A 482 -43.97 85.13 0.78
N ILE A 483 -45.19 85.10 0.23
CA ILE A 483 -45.90 83.88 -0.16
C ILE A 483 -45.60 83.42 -1.61
N ASN A 484 -44.50 83.91 -2.20
CA ASN A 484 -43.99 83.56 -3.54
C ASN A 484 -44.99 83.79 -4.70
N LEU A 485 -45.95 84.71 -4.58
CA LEU A 485 -46.81 85.00 -5.71
C LEU A 485 -46.01 85.69 -6.82
N LYS A 486 -46.20 85.27 -8.07
CA LYS A 486 -45.60 85.92 -9.24
C LYS A 486 -46.28 87.27 -9.52
N SER A 487 -45.59 88.20 -10.17
CA SER A 487 -46.15 89.53 -10.50
C SER A 487 -47.51 89.45 -11.21
N LYS A 488 -47.70 88.47 -12.11
CA LYS A 488 -48.99 88.22 -12.79
C LYS A 488 -50.10 87.77 -11.83
N GLU A 489 -49.77 86.95 -10.84
CA GLU A 489 -50.75 86.44 -9.86
C GLU A 489 -51.17 87.55 -8.89
N VAL A 490 -50.19 88.34 -8.41
CA VAL A 490 -50.47 89.53 -7.60
C VAL A 490 -51.31 90.53 -8.37
N ALA A 491 -50.96 90.81 -9.62
CA ALA A 491 -51.71 91.72 -10.49
C ALA A 491 -53.18 91.32 -10.66
N ASN A 492 -53.45 90.02 -10.79
CA ASN A 492 -54.82 89.49 -10.84
C ASN A 492 -55.56 89.60 -9.50
N ILE A 493 -54.86 89.57 -8.37
CA ILE A 493 -55.46 89.69 -7.03
C ILE A 493 -55.85 91.14 -6.76
N ILE A 494 -54.98 92.10 -7.09
CA ILE A 494 -55.18 93.54 -6.88
C ILE A 494 -55.64 94.27 -8.15
N ASN A 495 -56.22 93.55 -9.11
CA ASN A 495 -56.82 94.08 -10.35
C ASN A 495 -56.05 95.23 -11.05
N VAL A 496 -54.72 95.10 -11.18
CA VAL A 496 -53.86 96.05 -11.90
C VAL A 496 -53.07 95.34 -13.00
N SER A 497 -52.37 96.11 -13.84
CA SER A 497 -51.46 95.50 -14.82
C SER A 497 -50.27 94.81 -14.12
N PRO A 498 -49.75 93.68 -14.64
CA PRO A 498 -48.52 93.06 -14.14
C PRO A 498 -47.33 94.03 -14.04
N ARG A 499 -47.24 94.98 -14.98
CA ARG A 499 -46.22 96.03 -15.01
C ARG A 499 -46.28 96.95 -13.79
N THR A 500 -47.48 97.21 -13.26
CA THR A 500 -47.68 98.01 -12.04
C THR A 500 -47.04 97.31 -10.84
N VAL A 501 -47.23 96.00 -10.72
CA VAL A 501 -46.64 95.19 -9.63
C VAL A 501 -45.13 95.08 -9.77
N GLU A 502 -44.62 94.88 -10.98
CA GLU A 502 -43.16 94.84 -11.24
C GLU A 502 -42.49 96.16 -10.87
N THR A 503 -43.11 97.28 -11.22
CA THR A 503 -42.63 98.62 -10.85
C THR A 503 -42.66 98.82 -9.32
N ALA A 504 -43.70 98.32 -8.64
CA ALA A 504 -43.77 98.35 -7.18
C ALA A 504 -42.64 97.51 -6.54
N ARG A 505 -42.38 96.29 -7.02
CA ARG A 505 -41.26 95.44 -6.55
C ARG A 505 -39.91 96.10 -6.77
N TYR A 506 -39.68 96.68 -7.94
CA TYR A 506 -38.44 97.42 -8.24
C TYR A 506 -38.26 98.60 -7.30
N ARG A 507 -39.33 99.39 -7.07
CA ARG A 507 -39.32 100.51 -6.14
C ARG A 507 -39.03 100.07 -4.70
N ILE A 508 -39.65 98.99 -4.24
CA ILE A 508 -39.41 98.40 -2.91
C ILE A 508 -37.95 97.98 -2.79
N LYS A 509 -37.43 97.22 -3.78
CA LYS A 509 -36.05 96.75 -3.84
C LYS A 509 -35.05 97.93 -3.71
N LYS A 510 -35.31 99.03 -4.42
CA LYS A 510 -34.52 100.28 -4.32
C LYS A 510 -34.63 100.95 -2.94
N LYS A 511 -35.83 101.00 -2.35
CA LYS A 511 -36.05 101.58 -1.01
C LYS A 511 -35.29 100.84 0.10
N ILE A 512 -35.10 99.53 -0.05
CA ILE A 512 -34.40 98.68 0.95
C ILE A 512 -32.95 98.39 0.60
N GLY A 513 -32.40 99.01 -0.45
CA GLY A 513 -30.97 98.94 -0.80
C GLY A 513 -30.50 97.58 -1.32
N LEU A 514 -31.38 96.76 -1.89
CA LEU A 514 -30.98 95.50 -2.52
C LEU A 514 -30.60 95.77 -3.97
N GLU A 515 -29.32 95.66 -4.34
CA GLU A 515 -28.90 95.81 -5.75
C GLU A 515 -28.89 94.45 -6.48
N GLU A 516 -28.16 93.46 -5.95
CA GLU A 516 -28.01 92.15 -6.61
C GLU A 516 -28.94 91.05 -6.08
N LYS A 517 -29.35 91.09 -4.80
CA LYS A 517 -30.15 90.01 -4.19
C LYS A 517 -31.64 90.05 -4.60
N SER A 518 -32.26 88.88 -4.66
CA SER A 518 -33.70 88.71 -4.94
C SER A 518 -34.54 89.25 -3.78
N LEU A 519 -35.59 90.01 -4.11
CA LEU A 519 -36.56 90.51 -3.11
C LEU A 519 -37.26 89.34 -2.40
N ASP A 520 -37.54 88.25 -3.12
CA ASP A 520 -38.17 87.04 -2.59
C ASP A 520 -37.30 86.35 -1.52
N ASP A 521 -35.99 86.28 -1.73
CA ASP A 521 -35.07 85.63 -0.78
C ASP A 521 -34.88 86.47 0.48
N PHE A 522 -34.82 87.80 0.34
CA PHE A 522 -34.80 88.71 1.48
C PHE A 522 -36.05 88.54 2.34
N LEU A 523 -37.24 88.52 1.73
CA LEU A 523 -38.51 88.42 2.44
C LEU A 523 -38.81 87.04 3.03
N LYS A 524 -38.15 85.98 2.58
CA LYS A 524 -38.19 84.66 3.25
C LYS A 524 -37.40 84.64 4.55
N ALA A 525 -36.40 85.50 4.69
CA ALA A 525 -35.53 85.57 5.86
C ALA A 525 -36.07 86.48 6.99
N VAL A 526 -37.07 87.32 6.68
CA VAL A 526 -37.82 88.15 7.65
C VAL A 526 -38.81 87.28 8.42
#